data_AF-A0A1R1XIA2-F1
#
_entry.id   AF-A0A1R1XIA2-F1
#
_cell.length_a   1.000
_cell.length_b   1.000
_cell.length_c   1.000
_cell.angle_alpha   90.00
_cell.angle_beta   90.00
_cell.angle_gamma   90.00
#
_symmetry.space_group_name_H-M   'P 1'
#
loop_
_entity.id
_entity.type
_entity.pdbx_description
1 polymer ?
#
loop_
_entity_poly.entity_id
_entity_poly.type
_entity_poly.pdbx_seq_one_letter_code
_entity_poly.pdbx_strand_id
1 'polypeptide(L)'
;MTNIKEVSLKSLKNLEGSILVVGNSALKKLDFSGLKTVEGSIYIGANYQLNSVDFSNLESSYKVAFKHNFELINVKLTNLSKCKDLSITGSSIEDLTVDSLTKIEGDLKFSKNTKLSRLYFNSLKSIDGDLEFGTNEKTRGLEAKLEKLETVKGGVTLRGLNEINLNSLKSIGSSLLVRDNHIKSLTLPKLESVEQGICVSRNQNLENLIYENLNKVTNGGILRTIALFIQ
;
A
#
# COMPACT_ATOMS: atom_id res chain seq x y z
N MET A 1 -30.22 12.87 0.97
CA MET A 1 -29.39 11.68 0.70
C MET A 1 -29.74 11.15 -0.68
N THR A 2 -28.75 10.97 -1.55
CA THR A 2 -28.93 10.44 -2.91
C THR A 2 -29.09 8.91 -2.85
N ASN A 3 -30.11 8.37 -3.52
CA ASN A 3 -30.36 6.91 -3.63
C ASN A 3 -29.57 6.27 -4.79
N ILE A 4 -28.50 6.91 -5.25
CA ILE A 4 -27.70 6.43 -6.38
C ILE A 4 -26.95 5.18 -5.92
N LYS A 5 -27.29 4.04 -6.52
CA LYS A 5 -26.65 2.74 -6.23
C LYS A 5 -25.45 2.48 -7.12
N GLU A 6 -25.43 3.04 -8.32
CA GLU A 6 -24.37 2.81 -9.29
C GLU A 6 -24.09 4.08 -10.09
N VAL A 7 -22.81 4.31 -10.38
CA VAL A 7 -22.36 5.31 -11.36
C VAL A 7 -21.50 4.61 -12.39
N SER A 8 -21.77 4.86 -13.67
CA SER A 8 -21.05 4.24 -14.80
C SER A 8 -20.70 5.30 -15.84
N LEU A 9 -19.41 5.46 -16.10
CA LEU A 9 -18.82 6.44 -17.03
C LEU A 9 -17.85 5.77 -18.00
N LYS A 10 -18.25 4.62 -18.57
CA LYS A 10 -17.44 3.78 -19.49
C LYS A 10 -16.99 4.46 -20.78
N SER A 11 -17.70 5.50 -21.21
CA SER A 11 -17.37 6.25 -22.41
C SER A 11 -16.34 7.35 -22.15
N LEU A 12 -16.18 7.79 -20.89
CA LEU A 12 -15.19 8.81 -20.53
C LEU A 12 -13.78 8.21 -20.61
N LYS A 13 -12.92 8.81 -21.44
CA LYS A 13 -11.56 8.32 -21.68
C LYS A 13 -10.50 9.10 -20.93
N ASN A 14 -10.59 10.41 -20.89
CA ASN A 14 -9.63 11.27 -20.21
C ASN A 14 -10.38 12.28 -19.34
N LEU A 15 -9.78 12.66 -18.23
CA LEU A 15 -10.32 13.68 -17.33
C LEU A 15 -9.20 14.64 -16.91
N GLU A 16 -9.32 15.91 -17.29
CA GLU A 16 -8.37 16.96 -16.85
C GLU A 16 -8.54 17.32 -15.37
N GLY A 17 -9.73 17.09 -14.82
CA GLY A 17 -10.08 17.37 -13.44
C GLY A 17 -9.80 16.23 -12.47
N SER A 18 -10.48 16.30 -11.32
CA SER A 18 -10.43 15.29 -10.26
C SER A 18 -11.76 14.55 -10.15
N ILE A 19 -11.73 13.30 -9.69
CA ILE A 19 -12.92 12.55 -9.31
C ILE A 19 -13.08 12.66 -7.80
N LEU A 20 -14.24 13.13 -7.35
CA LEU A 20 -14.60 13.20 -5.93
C LEU A 20 -15.94 12.48 -5.71
N VAL A 21 -15.90 11.31 -5.07
CA VAL A 21 -17.10 10.53 -4.73
C VAL A 21 -17.13 10.30 -3.22
N VAL A 22 -17.91 11.13 -2.51
CA VAL A 22 -17.90 11.15 -1.05
C VAL A 22 -19.29 11.08 -0.44
N GLY A 23 -19.45 10.26 0.59
CA GLY A 23 -20.65 10.27 1.45
C GLY A 23 -21.90 9.68 0.80
N ASN A 24 -21.77 8.84 -0.22
CA ASN A 24 -22.92 8.20 -0.88
C ASN A 24 -23.22 6.87 -0.18
N SER A 25 -24.08 6.92 0.84
CA SER A 25 -24.37 5.76 1.70
C SER A 25 -25.05 4.60 0.97
N ALA A 26 -25.76 4.85 -0.13
CA ALA A 26 -26.45 3.84 -0.94
C ALA A 26 -25.63 3.31 -2.12
N LEU A 27 -24.48 3.92 -2.42
CA LEU A 27 -23.66 3.62 -3.60
C LEU A 27 -22.95 2.29 -3.43
N LYS A 28 -23.14 1.38 -4.38
CA LYS A 28 -22.59 0.02 -4.40
C LYS A 28 -21.51 -0.19 -5.46
N LYS A 29 -21.56 0.56 -6.57
CA LYS A 29 -20.65 0.36 -7.71
C LYS A 29 -20.24 1.66 -8.37
N LEU A 30 -18.96 1.76 -8.72
CA LEU A 30 -18.38 2.77 -9.59
C LEU A 30 -17.70 2.09 -10.77
N ASP A 31 -18.13 2.43 -11.98
CA ASP A 31 -17.59 1.87 -13.22
C ASP A 31 -16.96 2.96 -14.07
N PHE A 32 -15.65 3.12 -13.96
CA PHE A 32 -14.80 4.00 -14.74
C PHE A 32 -13.88 3.19 -15.66
N SER A 33 -14.30 1.98 -16.06
CA SER A 33 -13.50 1.08 -16.90
C SER A 33 -13.13 1.68 -18.26
N GLY A 34 -13.76 2.78 -18.68
CA GLY A 34 -13.38 3.53 -19.88
C GLY A 34 -12.16 4.43 -19.73
N LEU A 35 -11.86 4.84 -18.49
CA LEU A 35 -10.98 5.95 -18.18
C LEU A 35 -9.52 5.51 -18.26
N LYS A 36 -8.72 6.25 -19.03
CA LYS A 36 -7.30 6.05 -19.24
C LYS A 36 -6.45 7.01 -18.42
N THR A 37 -6.78 8.29 -18.41
CA THR A 37 -6.01 9.30 -17.66
C THR A 37 -6.91 10.17 -16.79
N VAL A 38 -6.38 10.54 -15.62
CA VAL A 38 -6.94 11.57 -14.73
C VAL A 38 -5.81 12.52 -14.33
N GLU A 39 -5.76 13.71 -14.91
CA GLU A 39 -4.70 14.69 -14.58
C GLU A 39 -4.77 15.11 -13.10
N GLY A 40 -5.98 15.16 -12.54
CA GLY A 40 -6.20 15.40 -11.12
C GLY A 40 -6.15 14.14 -10.24
N SER A 41 -6.76 14.27 -9.06
CA SER A 41 -6.84 13.19 -8.06
C SER A 41 -8.15 12.41 -8.18
N ILE A 42 -8.10 11.12 -7.89
CA ILE A 42 -9.26 10.28 -7.63
C ILE A 42 -9.38 10.12 -6.12
N TYR A 43 -10.45 10.66 -5.54
CA TYR A 43 -10.80 10.51 -4.14
C TYR A 43 -12.19 9.86 -4.01
N ILE A 44 -12.22 8.65 -3.45
CA ILE A 44 -13.46 7.90 -3.21
C ILE A 44 -13.50 7.57 -1.73
N GLY A 45 -14.43 8.15 -0.97
CA GLY A 45 -14.47 7.85 0.45
C GLY A 45 -15.79 8.06 1.17
N ALA A 46 -15.91 7.43 2.34
CA ALA A 46 -17.14 7.40 3.12
C ALA A 46 -18.37 6.91 2.31
N ASN A 47 -18.17 5.98 1.37
CA ASN A 47 -19.25 5.29 0.67
C ASN A 47 -19.37 3.89 1.27
N TYR A 48 -20.07 3.78 2.41
CA TYR A 48 -19.98 2.59 3.27
C TYR A 48 -20.53 1.31 2.64
N GLN A 49 -21.43 1.40 1.67
CA GLN A 49 -21.97 0.25 0.91
C GLN A 49 -21.25 0.00 -0.43
N LEU A 50 -20.20 0.77 -0.74
CA LEU A 50 -19.49 0.66 -2.01
C LEU A 50 -18.74 -0.66 -2.03
N ASN A 51 -19.12 -1.56 -2.93
CA ASN A 51 -18.55 -2.89 -3.02
C ASN A 51 -17.54 -3.07 -4.14
N SER A 52 -17.64 -2.26 -5.20
CA SER A 52 -16.75 -2.36 -6.36
C SER A 52 -16.40 -1.01 -7.00
N VAL A 53 -15.14 -0.88 -7.40
CA VAL A 53 -14.62 0.20 -8.25
C VAL A 53 -13.84 -0.38 -9.42
N ASP A 54 -14.16 0.03 -10.63
CA ASP A 54 -13.47 -0.41 -11.85
C ASP A 54 -12.73 0.75 -12.51
N PHE A 55 -11.40 0.74 -12.40
CA PHE A 55 -10.46 1.60 -13.12
C PHE A 55 -9.46 0.75 -13.91
N SER A 56 -9.93 -0.38 -14.45
CA SER A 56 -9.06 -1.38 -15.12
C SER A 56 -8.19 -0.80 -16.23
N ASN A 57 -8.68 0.20 -16.96
CA ASN A 57 -7.94 0.86 -18.05
C ASN A 57 -7.19 2.13 -17.62
N LEU A 58 -7.23 2.52 -16.34
CA LEU A 58 -6.55 3.73 -15.86
C LEU A 58 -5.04 3.50 -15.94
N GLU A 59 -4.37 4.28 -16.78
CA GLU A 59 -2.92 4.23 -16.99
C GLU A 59 -2.19 5.21 -16.06
N SER A 60 -2.77 6.38 -15.81
CA SER A 60 -2.19 7.41 -14.94
C SER A 60 -3.22 8.22 -14.15
N SER A 61 -2.84 8.61 -12.94
CA SER A 61 -3.52 9.67 -12.19
C SER A 61 -2.53 10.44 -11.32
N TYR A 62 -2.79 11.71 -10.98
CA TYR A 62 -1.99 12.38 -9.97
C TYR A 62 -2.05 11.62 -8.64
N LYS A 63 -3.24 11.25 -8.16
CA LYS A 63 -3.41 10.53 -6.89
C LYS A 63 -4.60 9.60 -6.93
N VAL A 64 -4.45 8.39 -6.37
CA VAL A 64 -5.55 7.46 -6.16
C VAL A 64 -5.73 7.23 -4.65
N ALA A 65 -6.85 7.68 -4.11
CA ALA A 65 -7.15 7.61 -2.68
C ALA A 65 -8.55 7.02 -2.42
N PHE A 66 -8.61 5.80 -1.90
CA PHE A 66 -9.85 5.16 -1.45
C PHE A 66 -9.86 5.09 0.07
N LYS A 67 -10.79 5.80 0.72
CA LYS A 67 -10.79 5.96 2.19
C LYS A 67 -12.15 5.67 2.81
N HIS A 68 -12.21 4.79 3.79
CA HIS A 68 -13.44 4.49 4.54
C HIS A 68 -14.58 4.00 3.65
N ASN A 69 -14.30 3.05 2.76
CA ASN A 69 -15.29 2.31 1.99
C ASN A 69 -15.31 0.88 2.54
N PHE A 70 -15.89 0.69 3.74
CA PHE A 70 -15.67 -0.50 4.55
C PHE A 70 -16.18 -1.81 3.91
N GLU A 71 -17.16 -1.75 2.99
CA GLU A 71 -17.64 -2.90 2.21
C GLU A 71 -16.97 -3.07 0.84
N LEU A 72 -15.94 -2.28 0.52
CA LEU A 72 -15.24 -2.34 -0.76
C LEU A 72 -14.40 -3.63 -0.82
N ILE A 73 -14.78 -4.52 -1.72
CA ILE A 73 -14.11 -5.82 -1.94
C ILE A 73 -13.33 -5.82 -3.26
N ASN A 74 -13.93 -5.27 -4.31
CA ASN A 74 -13.39 -5.37 -5.67
C ASN A 74 -12.80 -4.03 -6.11
N VAL A 75 -11.48 -3.98 -6.28
CA VAL A 75 -10.75 -2.83 -6.83
C VAL A 75 -9.99 -3.29 -8.07
N LYS A 76 -10.22 -2.64 -9.21
CA LYS A 76 -9.41 -2.87 -10.42
C LYS A 76 -8.57 -1.64 -10.75
N LEU A 77 -7.26 -1.81 -10.73
CA LEU A 77 -6.23 -0.82 -11.12
C LEU A 77 -5.19 -1.45 -12.05
N THR A 78 -5.63 -2.40 -12.89
CA THR A 78 -4.76 -3.32 -13.63
C THR A 78 -3.69 -2.61 -14.45
N ASN A 79 -4.06 -1.55 -15.17
CA ASN A 79 -3.14 -0.82 -16.06
C ASN A 79 -2.47 0.39 -15.40
N LEU A 80 -2.70 0.63 -14.09
CA LEU A 80 -2.16 1.82 -13.42
C LEU A 80 -0.63 1.72 -13.41
N SER A 81 0.01 2.56 -14.22
CA SER A 81 1.45 2.53 -14.46
C SER A 81 2.19 3.69 -13.79
N LYS A 82 1.48 4.79 -13.52
CA LYS A 82 2.00 6.00 -12.89
C LYS A 82 0.97 6.63 -11.95
N CYS A 83 1.37 6.91 -10.71
CA CYS A 83 0.69 7.91 -9.88
C CYS A 83 1.64 8.53 -8.86
N LYS A 84 1.29 9.72 -8.36
CA LYS A 84 2.07 10.34 -7.28
C LYS A 84 1.81 9.64 -5.95
N ASP A 85 0.55 9.51 -5.55
CA ASP A 85 0.18 8.77 -4.33
C ASP A 85 -0.80 7.65 -4.67
N LEU A 86 -0.63 6.49 -4.03
CA LEU A 86 -1.63 5.43 -3.99
C LEU A 86 -1.94 5.08 -2.53
N SER A 87 -3.18 5.35 -2.10
CA SER A 87 -3.64 5.07 -0.75
C SER A 87 -4.99 4.37 -0.74
N ILE A 88 -5.05 3.19 -0.15
CA ILE A 88 -6.31 2.47 0.11
C ILE A 88 -6.39 2.18 1.61
N THR A 89 -7.38 2.78 2.27
CA THR A 89 -7.55 2.66 3.72
C THR A 89 -9.00 2.44 4.11
N GLY A 90 -9.24 1.59 5.12
CA GLY A 90 -10.61 1.34 5.61
C GLY A 90 -11.47 0.65 4.55
N SER A 91 -11.08 -0.55 4.12
CA SER A 91 -11.80 -1.36 3.14
C SER A 91 -11.82 -2.85 3.51
N SER A 92 -12.54 -3.65 2.72
CA SER A 92 -12.63 -5.11 2.87
C SER A 92 -12.07 -5.84 1.63
N ILE A 93 -11.13 -5.21 0.91
CA ILE A 93 -10.44 -5.85 -0.21
C ILE A 93 -9.72 -7.10 0.30
N GLU A 94 -9.78 -8.19 -0.45
CA GLU A 94 -9.10 -9.45 -0.10
C GLU A 94 -7.74 -9.55 -0.77
N ASP A 95 -7.66 -9.09 -2.02
CA ASP A 95 -6.47 -9.12 -2.86
C ASP A 95 -6.36 -7.85 -3.69
N LEU A 96 -5.13 -7.40 -3.93
CA LEU A 96 -4.85 -6.36 -4.90
C LEU A 96 -3.50 -6.60 -5.59
N THR A 97 -3.54 -6.55 -6.92
CA THR A 97 -2.35 -6.62 -7.78
C THR A 97 -2.30 -5.36 -8.64
N VAL A 98 -1.16 -4.65 -8.62
CA VAL A 98 -0.94 -3.41 -9.40
C VAL A 98 0.37 -3.53 -10.18
N ASP A 99 0.38 -4.45 -11.15
CA ASP A 99 1.61 -4.92 -11.80
C ASP A 99 2.22 -3.98 -12.83
N SER A 100 1.46 -3.03 -13.35
CA SER A 100 1.98 -2.03 -14.29
C SER A 100 2.69 -0.88 -13.60
N LEU A 101 2.49 -0.69 -12.28
CA LEU A 101 3.01 0.46 -11.55
C LEU A 101 4.52 0.32 -11.35
N THR A 102 5.29 1.23 -11.94
CA THR A 102 6.76 1.17 -11.89
C THR A 102 7.37 2.15 -10.89
N LYS A 103 6.66 3.24 -10.58
CA LYS A 103 7.12 4.29 -9.67
C LYS A 103 5.95 4.98 -8.97
N ILE A 104 6.17 5.33 -7.71
CA ILE A 104 5.35 6.25 -6.90
C ILE A 104 6.20 7.48 -6.58
N GLU A 105 5.71 8.68 -6.91
CA GLU A 105 6.44 9.96 -6.66
C GLU A 105 6.22 10.50 -5.23
N GLY A 106 5.21 10.03 -4.52
CA GLY A 106 4.86 10.36 -3.14
C GLY A 106 4.73 9.08 -2.33
N ASP A 107 3.56 8.84 -1.73
CA ASP A 107 3.38 7.77 -0.75
C ASP A 107 2.61 6.56 -1.30
N LEU A 108 3.01 5.37 -0.84
CA LEU A 108 2.27 4.13 -1.00
C LEU A 108 1.73 3.66 0.35
N LYS A 109 0.41 3.71 0.54
CA LYS A 109 -0.21 3.50 1.85
C LYS A 109 -1.40 2.54 1.83
N PHE A 110 -1.28 1.45 2.58
CA PHE A 110 -2.36 0.49 2.82
C PHE A 110 -2.56 0.28 4.32
N SER A 111 -3.71 0.67 4.85
CA SER A 111 -3.99 0.49 6.28
C SER A 111 -5.47 0.27 6.58
N LYS A 112 -5.77 -0.50 7.63
CA LYS A 112 -7.15 -0.80 8.04
C LYS A 112 -7.97 -1.45 6.90
N ASN A 113 -7.33 -2.29 6.09
CA ASN A 113 -7.98 -3.11 5.07
C ASN A 113 -8.22 -4.50 5.66
N THR A 114 -9.37 -4.68 6.33
CA THR A 114 -9.57 -5.74 7.33
C THR A 114 -9.62 -7.17 6.79
N LYS A 115 -9.65 -7.34 5.47
CA LYS A 115 -9.61 -8.64 4.79
C LYS A 115 -8.41 -8.82 3.87
N LEU A 116 -7.53 -7.82 3.75
CA LEU A 116 -6.44 -7.85 2.78
C LEU A 116 -5.44 -8.95 3.13
N SER A 117 -5.31 -9.91 2.23
CA SER A 117 -4.47 -11.10 2.38
C SER A 117 -3.32 -11.14 1.38
N ARG A 118 -3.48 -10.60 0.16
CA ARG A 118 -2.38 -10.47 -0.81
C ARG A 118 -2.30 -9.07 -1.40
N LEU A 119 -1.09 -8.53 -1.45
CA LEU A 119 -0.80 -7.23 -2.03
C LEU A 119 0.47 -7.29 -2.88
N TYR A 120 0.32 -7.25 -4.21
CA TYR A 120 1.43 -7.47 -5.14
C TYR A 120 1.70 -6.26 -6.04
N PHE A 121 2.99 -5.91 -6.15
CA PHE A 121 3.52 -4.87 -7.02
C PHE A 121 4.71 -5.43 -7.81
N ASN A 122 4.44 -6.21 -8.86
CA ASN A 122 5.48 -6.98 -9.55
C ASN A 122 6.44 -6.13 -10.41
N SER A 123 6.16 -4.84 -10.61
CA SER A 123 7.01 -3.93 -11.41
C SER A 123 7.48 -2.68 -10.67
N LEU A 124 7.07 -2.47 -9.42
CA LEU A 124 7.38 -1.25 -8.68
C LEU A 124 8.86 -1.22 -8.31
N LYS A 125 9.58 -0.20 -8.78
CA LYS A 125 11.03 -0.04 -8.60
C LYS A 125 11.41 1.01 -7.57
N SER A 126 10.60 2.07 -7.43
CA SER A 126 10.93 3.19 -6.53
C SER A 126 9.70 3.86 -5.95
N ILE A 127 9.85 4.32 -4.70
CA ILE A 127 8.91 5.17 -3.99
C ILE A 127 9.69 6.40 -3.52
N ASP A 128 9.30 7.59 -3.97
CA ASP A 128 9.97 8.85 -3.59
C ASP A 128 9.50 9.40 -2.23
N GLY A 129 8.38 8.94 -1.70
CA GLY A 129 7.89 9.20 -0.34
C GLY A 129 7.91 7.94 0.53
N ASP A 130 6.86 7.76 1.34
CA ASP A 130 6.78 6.70 2.34
C ASP A 130 6.13 5.42 1.81
N LEU A 131 6.61 4.28 2.31
CA LEU A 131 5.94 2.98 2.22
C LEU A 131 5.30 2.65 3.57
N GLU A 132 3.97 2.59 3.62
CA GLU A 132 3.24 2.27 4.85
C GLU A 132 2.26 1.12 4.64
N PHE A 133 2.54 -0.02 5.30
CA PHE A 133 1.58 -1.09 5.53
C PHE A 133 1.16 -1.06 7.01
N GLY A 134 -0.15 -0.92 7.26
CA GLY A 134 -0.71 -0.58 8.57
C GLY A 134 -1.80 -1.53 9.09
N THR A 135 -1.87 -1.62 10.42
CA THR A 135 -2.77 -2.41 11.29
C THR A 135 -4.05 -2.95 10.62
N ASN A 136 -4.00 -4.23 10.29
CA ASN A 136 -5.15 -5.04 9.99
C ASN A 136 -5.31 -6.03 11.17
N GLU A 137 -5.82 -5.57 12.31
CA GLU A 137 -5.87 -6.34 13.57
C GLU A 137 -6.60 -7.69 13.49
N LYS A 138 -7.25 -7.99 12.36
CA LYS A 138 -7.92 -9.27 12.08
C LYS A 138 -7.32 -10.07 10.92
N THR A 139 -6.41 -9.51 10.11
CA THR A 139 -5.78 -10.27 9.02
C THR A 139 -4.52 -10.96 9.56
N ARG A 140 -4.71 -12.14 10.14
CA ARG A 140 -3.64 -13.13 10.21
C ARG A 140 -3.37 -13.59 8.78
N GLY A 141 -2.57 -12.87 7.99
CA GLY A 141 -2.46 -13.29 6.59
C GLY A 141 -1.76 -12.43 5.57
N LEU A 142 -1.44 -11.15 5.83
CA LEU A 142 -1.00 -10.29 4.74
C LEU A 142 0.35 -10.73 4.17
N GLU A 143 0.32 -11.21 2.94
CA GLU A 143 1.46 -11.47 2.07
C GLU A 143 1.64 -10.29 1.12
N ALA A 144 2.76 -9.58 1.26
CA ALA A 144 3.10 -8.45 0.42
C ALA A 144 4.33 -8.76 -0.45
N LYS A 145 4.24 -8.55 -1.77
CA LYS A 145 5.35 -8.79 -2.70
C LYS A 145 5.69 -7.53 -3.47
N LEU A 146 6.91 -7.03 -3.25
CA LEU A 146 7.50 -5.86 -3.89
C LEU A 146 8.94 -6.20 -4.31
N GLU A 147 9.11 -7.34 -4.98
CA GLU A 147 10.42 -7.96 -5.22
C GLU A 147 11.37 -7.10 -6.06
N LYS A 148 10.85 -6.17 -6.86
CA LYS A 148 11.62 -5.24 -7.71
C LYS A 148 11.81 -3.88 -7.07
N LEU A 149 11.28 -3.63 -5.87
CA LEU A 149 11.42 -2.35 -5.20
C LEU A 149 12.87 -2.16 -4.79
N GLU A 150 13.55 -1.17 -5.37
CA GLU A 150 14.97 -0.89 -5.13
C GLU A 150 15.18 0.24 -4.13
N THR A 151 14.30 1.26 -4.14
CA THR A 151 14.50 2.47 -3.33
C THR A 151 13.20 2.97 -2.71
N VAL A 152 13.28 3.37 -1.45
CA VAL A 152 12.27 4.18 -0.77
C VAL A 152 12.98 5.41 -0.22
N LYS A 153 12.67 6.61 -0.73
CA LYS A 153 13.32 7.85 -0.25
C LYS A 153 12.75 8.33 1.08
N GLY A 154 11.51 7.97 1.40
CA GLY A 154 10.91 8.19 2.71
C GLY A 154 11.20 7.06 3.70
N GLY A 155 10.29 6.89 4.65
CA GLY A 155 10.28 5.82 5.64
C GLY A 155 9.58 4.56 5.16
N VAL A 156 9.95 3.44 5.76
CA VAL A 156 9.30 2.15 5.54
C VAL A 156 8.67 1.70 6.85
N THR A 157 7.34 1.64 6.89
CA THR A 157 6.58 1.12 8.03
C THR A 157 5.89 -0.18 7.63
N LEU A 158 6.29 -1.27 8.29
CA LEU A 158 5.78 -2.63 8.07
C LEU A 158 5.02 -3.10 9.31
N ARG A 159 3.69 -3.24 9.19
CA ARG A 159 2.83 -3.76 10.26
C ARG A 159 1.75 -4.72 9.73
N GLY A 160 1.40 -5.72 10.54
CA GLY A 160 0.35 -6.70 10.23
C GLY A 160 0.69 -7.74 9.15
N LEU A 161 1.98 -7.96 8.87
CA LEU A 161 2.44 -8.84 7.80
C LEU A 161 2.63 -10.29 8.30
N ASN A 162 2.33 -11.25 7.44
CA ASN A 162 2.72 -12.66 7.56
C ASN A 162 3.91 -12.99 6.67
N GLU A 163 4.01 -12.34 5.52
CA GLU A 163 5.11 -12.48 4.57
C GLU A 163 5.35 -11.14 3.87
N ILE A 164 6.62 -10.84 3.60
CA ILE A 164 7.04 -9.66 2.84
C ILE A 164 8.25 -10.01 1.99
N ASN A 165 8.20 -9.68 0.70
CA ASN A 165 9.34 -9.78 -0.20
C ASN A 165 9.80 -8.39 -0.65
N LEU A 166 11.00 -8.02 -0.20
CA LEU A 166 11.71 -6.77 -0.52
C LEU A 166 13.15 -7.08 -0.96
N ASN A 167 13.37 -8.19 -1.67
CA ASN A 167 14.71 -8.73 -1.96
C ASN A 167 15.60 -7.79 -2.79
N SER A 168 15.02 -6.83 -3.51
CA SER A 168 15.77 -5.85 -4.29
C SER A 168 16.01 -4.52 -3.57
N LEU A 169 15.48 -4.32 -2.36
CA LEU A 169 15.54 -3.04 -1.66
C LEU A 169 16.97 -2.71 -1.26
N LYS A 170 17.49 -1.58 -1.76
CA LYS A 170 18.86 -1.10 -1.56
C LYS A 170 18.98 0.01 -0.53
N SER A 171 18.02 0.94 -0.50
CA SER A 171 18.12 2.12 0.38
C SER A 171 16.78 2.58 0.92
N ILE A 172 16.79 3.03 2.18
CA ILE A 172 15.68 3.71 2.85
C ILE A 172 16.16 5.10 3.28
N GLY A 173 15.55 6.16 2.74
CA GLY A 173 15.97 7.55 2.98
C GLY A 173 15.52 8.13 4.34
N SER A 174 14.68 7.41 5.09
CA SER A 174 14.35 7.72 6.48
C SER A 174 14.56 6.49 7.39
N SER A 175 13.54 6.10 8.16
CA SER A 175 13.60 4.98 9.11
C SER A 175 12.91 3.72 8.57
N LEU A 176 13.42 2.56 8.96
CA LEU A 176 12.75 1.27 8.82
C LEU A 176 12.08 0.91 10.15
N LEU A 177 10.74 0.88 10.17
CA LEU A 177 9.94 0.48 11.31
C LEU A 177 9.25 -0.86 11.03
N VAL A 178 9.68 -1.91 11.70
CA VAL A 178 9.08 -3.26 11.62
C VAL A 178 8.39 -3.55 12.93
N ARG A 179 7.06 -3.46 12.95
CA ARG A 179 6.27 -3.58 14.18
C ARG A 179 5.00 -4.37 14.01
N ASP A 180 4.60 -5.11 15.04
CA ASP A 180 3.27 -5.73 15.09
C ASP A 180 3.04 -6.68 13.89
N ASN A 181 4.05 -7.50 13.54
CA ASN A 181 3.98 -8.49 12.48
C ASN A 181 4.03 -9.93 13.02
N HIS A 182 3.60 -10.86 12.18
CA HIS A 182 3.61 -12.31 12.40
C HIS A 182 4.66 -13.04 11.54
N ILE A 183 5.47 -12.30 10.77
CA ILE A 183 6.58 -12.83 9.99
C ILE A 183 7.57 -13.61 10.87
N LYS A 184 8.10 -14.72 10.34
CA LYS A 184 9.18 -15.51 10.98
C LYS A 184 10.57 -15.02 10.64
N SER A 185 10.74 -14.48 9.45
CA SER A 185 12.00 -13.92 8.99
C SER A 185 11.75 -12.64 8.20
N LEU A 186 12.71 -11.71 8.29
CA LEU A 186 12.82 -10.58 7.38
C LEU A 186 14.23 -10.58 6.79
N THR A 187 14.32 -10.82 5.48
CA THR A 187 15.57 -10.85 4.74
C THR A 187 15.59 -9.70 3.75
N LEU A 188 16.61 -8.85 3.84
CA LEU A 188 16.84 -7.67 3.01
C LEU A 188 18.26 -7.76 2.44
N PRO A 189 18.51 -8.69 1.51
CA PRO A 189 19.85 -9.10 1.13
C PRO A 189 20.61 -7.99 0.38
N LYS A 190 19.92 -7.05 -0.26
CA LYS A 190 20.54 -5.94 -1.00
C LYS A 190 20.51 -4.61 -0.24
N LEU A 191 19.99 -4.57 0.98
CA LEU A 191 19.85 -3.30 1.71
C LEU A 191 21.24 -2.81 2.12
N GLU A 192 21.65 -1.67 1.59
CA GLU A 192 22.95 -1.04 1.82
C GLU A 192 22.86 0.09 2.85
N SER A 193 21.77 0.87 2.85
CA SER A 193 21.63 2.05 3.71
C SER A 193 20.21 2.28 4.27
N VAL A 194 20.18 2.78 5.50
CA VAL A 194 18.99 3.37 6.15
C VAL A 194 19.40 4.70 6.78
N GLU A 195 18.93 5.83 6.28
CA GLU A 195 19.51 7.13 6.68
C GLU A 195 19.23 7.51 8.14
N GLN A 196 18.07 7.15 8.70
CA GLN A 196 17.76 7.48 10.09
C GLN A 196 18.01 6.30 11.02
N GLY A 197 17.07 5.35 11.15
CA GLY A 197 17.24 4.25 12.08
C GLY A 197 16.39 3.04 11.74
N ILE A 198 16.67 1.93 12.43
CA ILE A 198 15.93 0.68 12.30
C ILE A 198 15.29 0.39 13.65
N CYS A 199 13.97 0.31 13.69
CA CYS A 199 13.20 -0.03 14.89
C CYS A 199 12.42 -1.32 14.64
N VAL A 200 12.76 -2.36 15.41
CA VAL A 200 12.09 -3.66 15.38
C VAL A 200 11.49 -3.92 16.75
N SER A 201 10.15 -3.99 16.83
CA SER A 201 9.46 -4.25 18.10
C SER A 201 8.15 -5.00 17.89
N ARG A 202 7.70 -5.76 18.89
CA ARG A 202 6.41 -6.48 18.85
C ARG A 202 6.21 -7.37 17.60
N ASN A 203 7.25 -8.10 17.19
CA ASN A 203 7.15 -9.16 16.19
C ASN A 203 7.40 -10.49 16.89
N GLN A 204 6.36 -11.04 17.54
CA GLN A 204 6.50 -12.17 18.48
C GLN A 204 7.03 -13.45 17.83
N ASN A 205 6.81 -13.63 16.52
CA ASN A 205 7.22 -14.81 15.77
C ASN A 205 8.58 -14.63 15.05
N LEU A 206 9.21 -13.45 15.15
CA LEU A 206 10.39 -13.12 14.36
C LEU A 206 11.63 -13.81 14.92
N GLU A 207 12.14 -14.81 14.20
CA GLU A 207 13.33 -15.58 14.55
C GLU A 207 14.57 -15.01 13.85
N ASN A 208 14.44 -14.61 12.59
CA ASN A 208 15.57 -14.18 11.75
C ASN A 208 15.38 -12.76 11.21
N LEU A 209 16.41 -11.94 11.35
CA LEU A 209 16.47 -10.61 10.76
C LEU A 209 17.82 -10.45 10.07
N ILE A 210 17.80 -10.40 8.73
CA ILE A 210 18.99 -10.53 7.89
C ILE A 210 19.09 -9.32 6.95
N TYR A 211 20.20 -8.58 7.04
CA TYR A 211 20.52 -7.44 6.19
C TYR A 211 22.03 -7.43 5.88
N GLU A 212 22.50 -8.47 5.18
CA GLU A 212 23.94 -8.78 5.01
C GLU A 212 24.77 -7.64 4.41
N ASN A 213 24.18 -6.80 3.55
CA ASN A 213 24.87 -5.71 2.87
C ASN A 213 24.73 -4.34 3.57
N LEU A 214 24.03 -4.27 4.72
CA LEU A 214 23.78 -3.01 5.41
C LEU A 214 25.08 -2.47 6.01
N ASN A 215 25.58 -1.38 5.43
CA ASN A 215 26.85 -0.76 5.83
C ASN A 215 26.69 0.67 6.34
N LYS A 216 25.48 1.26 6.24
CA LYS A 216 25.23 2.64 6.67
C LYS A 216 23.90 2.80 7.40
N VAL A 217 23.98 3.29 8.64
CA VAL A 217 22.86 3.91 9.38
C VAL A 217 23.34 5.25 9.90
N THR A 218 22.83 6.37 9.36
CA THR A 218 23.48 7.69 9.52
C THR A 218 23.16 8.36 10.86
N ASN A 219 21.88 8.60 11.13
CA ASN A 219 21.44 9.51 12.20
C ASN A 219 20.82 8.83 13.43
N GLY A 220 20.79 7.49 13.48
CA GLY A 220 20.09 6.74 14.50
C GLY A 220 20.68 5.37 14.76
N GLY A 221 20.10 4.67 15.72
CA GLY A 221 20.53 3.32 16.11
C GLY A 221 19.67 2.22 15.52
N ILE A 222 20.13 0.98 15.66
CA ILE A 222 19.31 -0.21 15.50
C ILE A 222 18.70 -0.52 16.87
N LEU A 223 17.42 -0.20 17.06
CA LEU A 223 16.68 -0.56 18.26
C LEU A 223 15.95 -1.88 18.02
N ARG A 224 16.41 -2.95 18.68
CA ARG A 224 15.69 -4.22 18.75
C ARG A 224 15.10 -4.39 20.13
N THR A 225 13.80 -4.14 20.27
CA THR A 225 13.07 -4.55 21.49
C THR A 225 12.45 -5.91 21.21
N ILE A 226 13.18 -6.97 21.54
CA ILE A 226 12.54 -8.26 21.81
C ILE A 226 11.74 -8.00 23.08
N ALA A 227 10.42 -8.05 23.00
CA ALA A 227 9.63 -8.18 24.22
C ALA A 227 9.96 -9.57 24.79
N LEU A 228 11.00 -9.64 25.63
CA LEU A 228 11.14 -10.66 26.65
C LEU A 228 9.93 -10.45 27.57
N PHE A 229 8.84 -11.15 27.32
CA PHE A 229 7.91 -11.41 28.40
C PHE A 229 8.49 -12.53 29.23
N ILE A 230 9.00 -12.12 30.39
CA ILE A 230 9.02 -12.93 31.60
C ILE A 230 7.57 -13.33 31.88
N GLN A 231 7.40 -14.64 32.11
CA GLN A 231 6.20 -15.41 32.51
C GLN A 231 5.18 -15.73 31.42
#